data_AF-A0AAV8CWY9-F1
#
_entry.id   AF-A0AAV8CWY9-F1
#
_cell.length_a   1.000
_cell.length_b   1.000
_cell.length_c   1.000
_cell.angle_alpha   90.00
_cell.angle_beta   90.00
_cell.angle_gamma   90.00
#
_symmetry.space_group_name_H-M   'P 1'
#
loop_
_entity.id
_entity.type
_entity.pdbx_description
1 polymer ?
#
loop_
_entity_poly.entity_id
_entity_poly.type
_entity_poly.pdbx_seq_one_letter_code
_entity_poly.pdbx_strand_id
1 'polypeptide(L)'
;MESVSLLSTLPSLSSRPFSQPSLQFPTSRHPHVRVCCLSGGEQWQMRRRDLVGCVGTVVGLEMIATYGKFTKEAEAADLIQRRQRSEFQSNIKGTLDKAIRASPDLVPAILKLALNDAMTYDKATKSGGANGSIRLSPELSRPENSGLASALSLLEEAKKEIDSYSKGGPISYADLIQFAAQTAVKKTFLDAAIRKCGGNEDKGRTLYAAYGSNGQWGLFERQFGRSDSPDPDPEGRIPQWDKASVQDMKNKFSAIGLGPRQLAVMSAFLGPDQLETETLLASDKDVLPWVQKYQRSRETVSQTDYEV
;
A
#
# COMPACT_ATOMS: atom_id res chain seq x y z
N MET A 1 -40.35 12.72 55.50
CA MET A 1 -40.00 11.46 56.16
C MET A 1 -39.96 10.41 55.06
N GLU A 2 -38.85 9.82 54.65
CA GLU A 2 -37.53 9.66 55.23
C GLU A 2 -36.49 9.53 54.11
N SER A 3 -35.27 9.95 54.45
CA SER A 3 -34.03 9.92 53.68
C SER A 3 -33.44 8.51 53.56
N VAL A 4 -32.89 8.16 52.39
CA VAL A 4 -32.10 6.92 52.20
C VAL A 4 -30.63 7.28 51.96
N SER A 5 -29.79 6.78 52.85
CA SER A 5 -28.35 7.03 52.97
C SER A 5 -27.51 6.23 51.96
N LEU A 6 -26.43 6.84 51.47
CA LEU A 6 -25.36 6.20 50.71
C LEU A 6 -24.24 5.76 51.67
N LEU A 7 -23.87 4.48 51.66
CA LEU A 7 -22.68 3.96 52.33
C LEU A 7 -21.82 3.16 51.35
N SER A 8 -20.55 3.58 51.26
CA SER A 8 -19.47 2.98 50.50
C SER A 8 -18.79 1.87 51.32
N THR A 9 -18.33 0.82 50.63
CA THR A 9 -17.41 -0.17 51.23
C THR A 9 -16.43 -0.66 50.18
N LEU A 10 -15.16 -0.30 50.35
CA LEU A 10 -13.98 -0.88 49.72
C LEU A 10 -13.51 -2.10 50.53
N PRO A 11 -13.05 -3.19 49.91
CA PRO A 11 -12.24 -4.19 50.61
C PRO A 11 -10.75 -4.10 50.24
N SER A 12 -9.94 -4.23 51.28
CA SER A 12 -8.47 -4.22 51.35
C SER A 12 -7.78 -5.44 50.73
N LEU A 13 -6.60 -5.21 50.15
CA LEU A 13 -5.65 -6.21 49.66
C LEU A 13 -4.88 -6.89 50.81
N SER A 14 -4.78 -8.22 50.79
CA SER A 14 -3.81 -9.00 51.55
C SER A 14 -3.26 -10.12 50.67
N SER A 15 -1.94 -10.19 50.56
CA SER A 15 -1.14 -11.09 49.72
C SER A 15 -0.72 -12.37 50.47
N ARG A 16 -0.83 -13.55 49.84
CA ARG A 16 -0.01 -14.74 50.14
C ARG A 16 0.25 -15.59 48.87
N PRO A 17 1.39 -16.30 48.80
CA PRO A 17 1.99 -16.78 47.55
C PRO A 17 1.51 -18.18 47.14
N PHE A 18 1.44 -18.42 45.83
CA PHE A 18 1.14 -19.73 45.24
C PHE A 18 2.42 -20.38 44.69
N SER A 19 2.66 -21.62 45.09
CA SER A 19 3.71 -22.52 44.60
C SER A 19 3.23 -23.26 43.35
N GLN A 20 4.10 -23.40 42.33
CA GLN A 20 3.82 -24.21 41.12
C GLN A 20 4.57 -25.55 41.14
N PRO A 21 4.01 -26.62 40.54
CA PRO A 21 4.57 -27.98 40.58
C PRO A 21 5.62 -28.24 39.50
N SER A 22 6.55 -29.14 39.82
CA SER A 22 7.65 -29.61 38.98
C SER A 22 7.21 -30.61 37.91
N LEU A 23 7.54 -30.34 36.64
CA LEU A 23 7.49 -31.32 35.55
C LEU A 23 8.92 -31.77 35.19
N GLN A 24 9.19 -33.07 35.35
CA GLN A 24 10.40 -33.73 34.92
C GLN A 24 10.26 -34.18 33.45
N PHE A 25 11.31 -33.98 32.65
CA PHE A 25 11.45 -34.57 31.31
C PHE A 25 12.74 -35.40 31.22
N PRO A 26 12.74 -36.49 30.42
CA PRO A 26 13.72 -37.56 30.53
C PRO A 26 15.09 -37.21 29.95
N THR A 27 16.13 -37.78 30.55
CA THR A 27 17.53 -37.65 30.15
C THR A 27 17.80 -38.40 28.83
N SER A 28 18.09 -37.65 27.77
CA SER A 28 18.76 -38.18 26.57
C SER A 28 20.27 -38.27 26.82
N ARG A 29 20.83 -39.48 26.73
CA ARG A 29 22.28 -39.72 26.73
C ARG A 29 22.83 -39.33 25.36
N HIS A 30 23.64 -38.28 25.30
CA HIS A 30 24.44 -37.94 24.12
C HIS A 30 25.92 -38.33 24.34
N PRO A 31 26.60 -38.83 23.30
CA PRO A 31 27.92 -39.43 23.41
C PRO A 31 28.99 -38.42 23.81
N HIS A 32 29.95 -38.87 24.62
CA HIS A 32 31.13 -38.11 25.00
C HIS A 32 32.01 -37.83 23.78
N VAL A 33 31.92 -36.62 23.22
CA VAL A 33 32.96 -36.13 22.31
C VAL A 33 34.14 -35.67 23.17
N ARG A 34 35.23 -36.43 23.11
CA ARG A 34 36.50 -36.13 23.75
C ARG A 34 37.36 -35.38 22.73
N VAL A 35 37.52 -34.07 22.90
CA VAL A 35 38.49 -33.30 22.11
C VAL A 35 39.78 -33.25 22.91
N CYS A 36 40.80 -33.97 22.43
CA CYS A 36 42.17 -33.84 22.92
C CYS A 36 42.89 -32.86 22.01
N CYS A 37 43.30 -31.71 22.53
CA CYS A 37 44.32 -30.88 21.91
C CYS A 37 45.64 -31.11 22.65
N LEU A 38 46.69 -31.45 21.91
CA LEU A 38 48.06 -31.58 22.41
C LEU A 38 48.79 -30.28 22.15
N SER A 39 49.24 -29.63 23.22
CA SER A 39 50.36 -28.70 23.18
C SER A 39 51.05 -28.72 24.53
N GLY A 40 52.34 -29.05 24.54
CA GLY A 40 53.24 -28.83 25.67
C GLY A 40 52.92 -29.58 26.97
N GLY A 41 53.20 -30.89 27.01
CA GLY A 41 53.85 -31.50 28.18
C GLY A 41 53.15 -31.60 29.56
N GLU A 42 51.89 -31.21 29.75
CA GLU A 42 51.20 -31.43 31.04
C GLU A 42 49.72 -31.85 30.89
N GLN A 43 49.34 -32.90 31.62
CA GLN A 43 47.99 -33.47 31.61
C GLN A 43 47.11 -32.83 32.68
N TRP A 44 46.29 -31.85 32.30
CA TRP A 44 45.30 -31.24 33.20
C TRP A 44 43.91 -31.84 32.97
N GLN A 45 43.35 -32.49 34.00
CA GLN A 45 41.96 -32.93 34.02
C GLN A 45 41.06 -31.80 34.53
N MET A 46 40.25 -31.21 33.64
CA MET A 46 39.26 -30.20 34.01
C MET A 46 37.83 -30.74 34.01
N ARG A 47 37.05 -30.42 35.05
CA ARG A 47 35.61 -30.66 35.12
C ARG A 47 34.86 -29.43 34.59
N ARG A 48 33.70 -29.65 33.94
CA ARG A 48 32.87 -28.62 33.29
C ARG A 48 32.45 -27.42 34.17
N ARG A 49 32.60 -27.48 35.50
CA ARG A 49 32.21 -26.40 36.41
C ARG A 49 33.29 -25.33 36.64
N ASP A 50 34.52 -25.58 36.21
CA ASP A 50 35.62 -24.64 36.45
C ASP A 50 35.93 -23.73 35.24
N LEU A 51 35.24 -23.92 34.10
CA LEU A 51 35.35 -23.06 32.91
C LEU A 51 34.36 -21.89 32.90
N VAL A 52 34.08 -21.29 34.07
CA VAL A 52 33.31 -20.04 34.18
C VAL A 52 34.08 -18.96 34.95
N GLY A 53 35.30 -19.25 35.40
CA GLY A 53 36.21 -18.24 35.97
C GLY A 53 37.22 -17.76 34.93
N CYS A 54 37.11 -16.49 34.53
CA CYS A 54 38.23 -15.64 34.08
C CYS A 54 38.56 -15.47 32.58
N VAL A 55 37.78 -15.95 31.59
CA VAL A 55 37.98 -15.50 30.18
C VAL A 55 36.67 -15.11 29.45
N GLY A 56 35.49 -15.42 30.00
CA GLY A 56 34.21 -15.22 29.32
C GLY A 56 33.48 -13.89 29.57
N THR A 57 33.90 -13.07 30.53
CA THR A 57 33.11 -11.90 30.97
C THR A 57 33.35 -10.63 30.16
N VAL A 58 34.49 -10.48 29.47
CA VAL A 58 34.80 -9.25 28.74
C VAL A 58 34.25 -9.30 27.29
N VAL A 59 34.33 -10.46 26.63
CA VAL A 59 33.85 -10.62 25.25
C VAL A 59 32.31 -10.69 25.17
N GLY A 60 31.64 -11.18 26.22
CA GLY A 60 30.17 -11.25 26.27
C GLY A 60 29.49 -9.89 26.45
N LEU A 61 30.09 -8.97 27.21
CA LEU A 61 29.55 -7.62 27.40
C LEU A 61 29.75 -6.75 26.16
N GLU A 62 30.90 -6.86 25.48
CA GLU A 62 31.14 -6.14 24.23
C GLU A 62 30.22 -6.61 23.11
N MET A 63 29.95 -7.92 22.99
CA MET A 63 28.99 -8.46 22.02
C MET A 63 27.57 -7.91 22.24
N ILE A 64 27.08 -7.85 23.48
CA ILE A 64 25.73 -7.34 23.79
C ILE A 64 25.64 -5.83 23.58
N ALA A 65 26.67 -5.06 23.97
CA ALA A 65 26.71 -3.62 23.75
C ALA A 65 26.82 -3.28 22.26
N THR A 66 27.56 -4.08 21.50
CA THR A 66 27.73 -3.93 20.05
C THR A 66 26.45 -4.30 19.31
N TYR A 67 25.79 -5.40 19.68
CA TYR A 67 24.46 -5.75 19.15
C TYR A 67 23.42 -4.66 19.46
N GLY A 68 23.40 -4.13 20.68
CA GLY A 68 22.48 -3.07 21.09
C GLY A 68 22.73 -1.72 20.41
N LYS A 69 23.95 -1.44 19.94
CA LYS A 69 24.26 -0.26 19.13
C LYS A 69 23.83 -0.46 17.68
N PHE A 70 24.15 -1.61 17.08
CA PHE A 70 23.74 -1.94 15.72
C PHE A 70 22.21 -1.99 15.56
N THR A 71 21.47 -2.50 16.54
CA THR A 71 20.00 -2.51 16.48
C THR A 71 19.41 -1.11 16.54
N LYS A 72 19.95 -0.22 17.39
CA LYS A 72 19.53 1.19 17.48
C LYS A 72 19.90 1.97 16.22
N GLU A 73 21.07 1.75 15.66
CA GLU A 73 21.50 2.38 14.40
C GLU A 73 20.64 1.91 13.23
N ALA A 74 20.33 0.61 13.16
CA ALA A 74 19.43 0.07 12.14
C ALA A 74 17.99 0.60 12.29
N GLU A 75 17.48 0.70 13.51
CA GLU A 75 16.16 1.30 13.79
C GLU A 75 16.14 2.79 13.43
N ALA A 76 17.17 3.55 13.80
CA ALA A 76 17.29 4.95 13.43
C ALA A 76 17.40 5.14 11.91
N ALA A 77 18.16 4.30 11.21
CA ALA A 77 18.27 4.34 9.75
C ALA A 77 16.94 4.04 9.06
N ASP A 78 16.18 3.05 9.54
CA ASP A 78 14.83 2.74 9.03
C ASP A 78 13.86 3.91 9.25
N LEU A 79 13.86 4.52 10.44
CA LEU A 79 13.04 5.70 10.72
C LEU A 79 13.39 6.88 9.81
N ILE A 80 14.68 7.12 9.55
CA ILE A 80 15.14 8.15 8.62
C ILE A 80 14.68 7.85 7.19
N GLN A 81 14.83 6.62 6.72
CA GLN A 81 14.40 6.22 5.38
C GLN A 81 12.88 6.38 5.20
N ARG A 82 12.08 5.98 6.19
CA ARG A 82 10.62 6.18 6.18
C ARG A 82 10.26 7.65 6.11
N ARG A 83 10.93 8.49 6.91
CA ARG A 83 10.72 9.94 6.89
C ARG A 83 11.05 10.54 5.53
N GLN A 84 12.22 10.25 4.97
CA GLN A 84 12.64 10.74 3.66
C GLN A 84 11.67 10.32 2.55
N ARG A 85 11.21 9.06 2.57
CA ARG A 85 10.20 8.56 1.62
C ARG A 85 8.87 9.28 1.79
N SER A 86 8.41 9.51 3.02
CA SER A 86 7.17 10.23 3.30
C SER A 86 7.25 11.70 2.83
N GLU A 87 8.37 12.38 3.08
CA GLU A 87 8.60 13.75 2.60
C GLU A 87 8.60 13.80 1.06
N PHE A 88 9.28 12.84 0.41
CA PHE A 88 9.31 12.76 -1.05
C PHE A 88 7.92 12.47 -1.64
N GLN A 89 7.18 11.51 -1.09
CA GLN A 89 5.80 11.22 -1.49
C GLN A 89 4.88 12.43 -1.31
N SER A 90 5.08 13.22 -0.25
CA SER A 90 4.33 14.46 -0.05
C SER A 90 4.60 15.47 -1.17
N ASN A 91 5.86 15.65 -1.55
CA ASN A 91 6.24 16.54 -2.66
C ASN A 91 5.69 16.04 -4.00
N ILE A 92 5.80 14.73 -4.29
CA ILE A 92 5.20 14.11 -5.47
C ILE A 92 3.71 14.40 -5.55
N LYS A 93 2.96 14.16 -4.46
CA LYS A 93 1.52 14.44 -4.39
C LYS A 93 1.22 15.92 -4.64
N GLY A 94 2.05 16.84 -4.14
CA GLY A 94 1.90 18.28 -4.40
C GLY A 94 2.09 18.66 -5.87
N THR A 95 3.16 18.18 -6.52
CA THR A 95 3.41 18.45 -7.94
C THR A 95 2.33 17.83 -8.83
N LEU A 96 1.89 16.59 -8.53
CA LEU A 96 0.80 15.94 -9.27
C LEU A 96 -0.55 16.64 -9.08
N ASP A 97 -0.89 17.08 -7.86
CA ASP A 97 -2.14 17.81 -7.60
C ASP A 97 -2.17 19.13 -8.38
N LYS A 98 -1.05 19.87 -8.41
CA LYS A 98 -0.90 21.08 -9.22
C LYS A 98 -1.09 20.79 -10.72
N ALA A 99 -0.42 19.78 -11.25
CA ALA A 99 -0.49 19.42 -12.67
C ALA A 99 -1.91 18.97 -13.07
N ILE A 100 -2.57 18.12 -12.27
CA ILE A 100 -3.91 17.60 -12.53
C ILE A 100 -4.97 18.69 -12.41
N ARG A 101 -4.83 19.63 -11.45
CA ARG A 101 -5.74 20.80 -11.35
C ARG A 101 -5.67 21.72 -12.55
N ALA A 102 -4.50 21.84 -13.18
CA ALA A 102 -4.33 22.65 -14.39
C ALA A 102 -5.00 22.02 -15.62
N SER A 103 -5.18 20.68 -15.62
CA SER A 103 -5.73 19.92 -16.75
C SER A 103 -6.81 18.93 -16.28
N PRO A 104 -7.96 19.39 -15.77
CA PRO A 104 -9.00 18.53 -15.22
C PRO A 104 -9.59 17.55 -16.26
N ASP A 105 -9.60 17.91 -17.54
CA ASP A 105 -10.12 17.08 -18.63
C ASP A 105 -9.30 15.79 -18.83
N LEU A 106 -8.06 15.75 -18.33
CA LEU A 106 -7.19 14.58 -18.43
C LEU A 106 -7.39 13.58 -17.27
N VAL A 107 -8.21 13.89 -16.27
CA VAL A 107 -8.46 13.00 -15.12
C VAL A 107 -8.89 11.59 -15.56
N PRO A 108 -9.89 11.41 -16.46
CA PRO A 108 -10.25 10.07 -16.92
C PRO A 108 -9.12 9.34 -17.66
N ALA A 109 -8.34 10.06 -18.46
CA ALA A 109 -7.19 9.49 -19.17
C ALA A 109 -6.08 9.04 -18.21
N ILE A 110 -5.82 9.79 -17.13
CA ILE A 110 -4.86 9.40 -16.08
C ILE A 110 -5.33 8.13 -15.35
N LEU A 111 -6.62 8.04 -15.01
CA LEU A 111 -7.19 6.85 -14.39
C LEU A 111 -7.06 5.63 -15.32
N LYS A 112 -7.43 5.78 -16.59
CA LYS A 112 -7.34 4.73 -17.60
C LYS A 112 -5.89 4.31 -17.88
N LEU A 113 -4.94 5.25 -17.87
CA LEU A 113 -3.51 4.96 -17.99
C LEU A 113 -3.03 4.03 -16.87
N ALA A 114 -3.35 4.33 -15.61
CA ALA A 114 -2.98 3.47 -14.49
C ALA A 114 -3.71 2.13 -14.48
N LEU A 115 -4.97 2.10 -14.93
CA LEU A 115 -5.73 0.85 -15.10
C LEU A 115 -5.06 -0.05 -16.13
N ASN A 116 -4.75 0.49 -17.31
CA ASN A 116 -4.22 -0.29 -18.43
C ASN A 116 -2.82 -0.80 -18.12
N ASP A 117 -1.95 0.01 -17.51
CA ASP A 117 -0.64 -0.44 -17.02
C ASP A 117 -0.76 -1.63 -16.05
N ALA A 118 -1.77 -1.62 -15.16
CA ALA A 118 -1.97 -2.71 -14.21
C ALA A 118 -2.66 -3.95 -14.81
N MET A 119 -3.52 -3.78 -15.81
CA MET A 119 -4.39 -4.84 -16.35
C MET A 119 -3.68 -5.81 -17.29
N THR A 120 -2.43 -5.53 -17.67
CA THR A 120 -1.56 -6.47 -18.41
C THR A 120 -1.09 -7.65 -17.57
N TYR A 121 -1.29 -7.62 -16.23
CA TYR A 121 -0.83 -8.68 -15.34
C TYR A 121 -1.42 -10.05 -15.73
N ASP A 122 -0.56 -11.05 -15.84
CA ASP A 122 -0.94 -12.44 -16.01
C ASP A 122 -0.35 -13.30 -14.88
N LYS A 123 -1.24 -13.99 -14.15
CA LYS A 123 -0.89 -14.82 -13.01
C LYS A 123 -0.07 -16.05 -13.41
N ALA A 124 -0.32 -16.62 -14.58
CA ALA A 124 0.34 -17.85 -15.02
C ALA A 124 1.83 -17.62 -15.33
N THR A 125 2.12 -16.56 -16.08
CA THR A 125 3.49 -16.18 -16.45
C THR A 125 4.17 -15.25 -15.45
N LYS A 126 3.42 -14.70 -14.47
CA LYS A 126 3.88 -13.67 -13.51
C LYS A 126 4.51 -12.48 -14.22
N SER A 127 3.93 -12.07 -15.34
CA SER A 127 4.42 -10.99 -16.19
C SER A 127 3.38 -9.88 -16.31
N GLY A 128 3.85 -8.67 -16.66
CA GLY A 128 3.06 -7.45 -16.71
C GLY A 128 2.63 -6.93 -15.34
N GLY A 129 1.61 -6.07 -15.34
CA GLY A 129 1.14 -5.33 -14.18
C GLY A 129 1.75 -3.94 -14.10
N ALA A 130 1.47 -3.21 -13.00
CA ALA A 130 1.84 -1.81 -12.85
C ALA A 130 3.37 -1.60 -12.79
N ASN A 131 4.00 -1.57 -13.95
CA ASN A 131 5.44 -1.55 -14.18
C ASN A 131 5.84 -0.40 -15.14
N GLY A 132 4.90 0.46 -15.51
CA GLY A 132 5.13 1.60 -16.39
C GLY A 132 5.41 1.22 -17.85
N SER A 133 5.20 -0.02 -18.29
CA SER A 133 5.43 -0.44 -19.68
C SER A 133 4.57 0.36 -20.67
N ILE A 134 3.39 0.80 -20.24
CA ILE A 134 2.44 1.58 -21.04
C ILE A 134 3.04 2.88 -21.61
N ARG A 135 4.12 3.41 -21.02
CA ARG A 135 4.82 4.60 -21.54
C ARG A 135 5.51 4.36 -22.87
N LEU A 136 5.80 3.10 -23.19
CA LEU A 136 6.58 2.73 -24.37
C LEU A 136 5.68 2.82 -25.60
N SER A 137 6.18 3.46 -26.66
CA SER A 137 5.40 3.73 -27.88
C SER A 137 4.70 2.50 -28.48
N PRO A 138 5.30 1.28 -28.52
CA PRO A 138 4.61 0.09 -29.02
C PRO A 138 3.39 -0.31 -28.21
N GLU A 139 3.36 -0.01 -26.90
CA GLU A 139 2.21 -0.28 -26.05
C GLU A 139 1.20 0.87 -26.05
N LEU A 140 1.69 2.11 -25.98
CA LEU A 140 0.84 3.31 -25.99
C LEU A 140 0.02 3.46 -27.29
N SER A 141 0.55 2.98 -28.41
CA SER A 141 -0.10 3.04 -29.73
C SER A 141 -1.17 1.96 -29.95
N ARG A 142 -1.37 1.04 -29.01
CA ARG A 142 -2.38 -0.01 -29.11
C ARG A 142 -3.80 0.57 -29.00
N PRO A 143 -4.81 -0.05 -29.65
CA PRO A 143 -6.18 0.47 -29.65
C PRO A 143 -6.78 0.72 -28.25
N GLU A 144 -6.50 -0.16 -27.28
CA GLU A 144 -6.96 -0.05 -25.89
C GLU A 144 -6.41 1.18 -25.15
N ASN A 145 -5.26 1.70 -25.61
CA ASN A 145 -4.52 2.83 -25.05
C ASN A 145 -4.73 4.13 -25.85
N SER A 146 -5.67 4.14 -26.80
CA SER A 146 -5.99 5.33 -27.59
C SER A 146 -6.45 6.49 -26.69
N GLY A 147 -5.95 7.69 -26.98
CA GLY A 147 -6.26 8.91 -26.24
C GLY A 147 -5.45 9.13 -24.95
N LEU A 148 -4.50 8.26 -24.62
CA LEU A 148 -3.73 8.36 -23.37
C LEU A 148 -2.42 9.18 -23.48
N ALA A 149 -1.99 9.52 -24.71
CA ALA A 149 -0.73 10.22 -24.94
C ALA A 149 -0.64 11.60 -24.25
N SER A 150 -1.74 12.36 -24.23
CA SER A 150 -1.78 13.66 -23.55
C SER A 150 -1.64 13.53 -22.03
N ALA A 151 -2.24 12.49 -21.44
CA ALA A 151 -2.07 12.20 -20.01
C ALA A 151 -0.62 11.82 -19.71
N LEU A 152 -0.02 10.95 -20.52
CA LEU A 152 1.39 10.57 -20.35
C LEU A 152 2.32 11.78 -20.46
N SER A 153 2.12 12.66 -21.45
CA SER A 153 2.93 13.87 -21.62
C SER A 153 2.85 14.82 -20.41
N LEU A 154 1.67 14.96 -19.81
CA LEU A 154 1.51 15.71 -18.55
C LEU A 154 2.31 15.07 -17.41
N LEU A 155 2.27 13.74 -17.30
CA LEU A 155 3.02 13.01 -16.28
C LEU A 155 4.53 13.10 -16.51
N GLU A 156 5.00 13.06 -17.77
CA GLU A 156 6.42 13.25 -18.10
C GLU A 156 6.93 14.63 -17.66
N GLU A 157 6.14 15.68 -17.83
CA GLU A 157 6.52 17.02 -17.37
C GLU A 157 6.56 17.10 -15.84
N ALA A 158 5.54 16.54 -15.16
CA ALA A 158 5.54 16.43 -13.70
C ALA A 158 6.74 15.61 -13.21
N LYS A 159 7.13 14.56 -13.94
CA LYS A 159 8.29 13.72 -13.63
C LYS A 159 9.59 14.53 -13.66
N LYS A 160 9.80 15.38 -14.67
CA LYS A 160 10.99 16.25 -14.75
C LYS A 160 11.08 17.17 -13.54
N GLU A 161 9.96 17.77 -13.13
CA GLU A 161 9.91 18.59 -11.92
C GLU A 161 10.26 17.75 -10.68
N ILE A 162 9.63 16.58 -10.51
CA ILE A 162 9.88 15.65 -9.39
C ILE A 162 11.34 15.24 -9.30
N ASP A 163 11.93 14.85 -10.43
CA ASP A 163 13.31 14.40 -10.51
C ASP A 163 14.29 15.52 -10.20
N SER A 164 13.95 16.78 -10.51
CA SER A 164 14.82 17.94 -10.25
C SER A 164 15.07 18.22 -8.76
N TYR A 165 14.11 17.88 -7.89
CA TYR A 165 14.24 18.06 -6.43
C TYR A 165 14.43 16.73 -5.68
N SER A 166 14.46 15.60 -6.38
CA SER A 166 14.66 14.30 -5.73
C SER A 166 16.07 14.17 -5.18
N LYS A 167 16.17 13.75 -3.92
CA LYS A 167 17.45 13.44 -3.25
C LYS A 167 17.84 11.97 -3.37
N GLY A 168 16.91 11.11 -3.80
CA GLY A 168 17.04 9.65 -3.80
C GLY A 168 17.13 9.03 -5.19
N GLY A 169 17.36 9.83 -6.22
CA GLY A 169 17.31 9.41 -7.62
C GLY A 169 15.94 9.64 -8.28
N PRO A 170 15.83 9.40 -9.58
CA PRO A 170 14.60 9.66 -10.32
C PRO A 170 13.46 8.76 -9.84
N ILE A 171 12.22 9.27 -9.85
CA ILE A 171 11.03 8.44 -9.64
C ILE A 171 10.86 7.48 -10.83
N SER A 172 10.39 6.25 -10.58
CA SER A 172 10.01 5.33 -11.66
C SER A 172 8.70 5.80 -12.31
N TYR A 173 8.52 5.50 -13.59
CA TYR A 173 7.23 5.69 -14.28
C TYR A 173 6.13 4.84 -13.64
N ALA A 174 6.47 3.63 -13.20
CA ALA A 174 5.54 2.73 -12.52
C ALA A 174 4.93 3.36 -11.26
N ASP A 175 5.73 4.02 -10.41
CA ASP A 175 5.19 4.75 -9.26
C ASP A 175 4.50 6.05 -9.66
N LEU A 176 5.07 6.81 -10.61
CA LEU A 176 4.50 8.06 -11.10
C LEU A 176 3.06 7.87 -11.60
N ILE A 177 2.81 6.87 -12.45
CA ILE A 177 1.50 6.58 -13.03
C ILE A 177 0.48 6.24 -11.93
N GLN A 178 0.86 5.39 -10.97
CA GLN A 178 -0.04 4.98 -9.90
C GLN A 178 -0.33 6.13 -8.90
N PHE A 179 0.67 6.95 -8.56
CA PHE A 179 0.46 8.14 -7.72
C PHE A 179 -0.33 9.23 -8.43
N ALA A 180 -0.21 9.35 -9.75
CA ALA A 180 -1.06 10.23 -10.55
C ALA A 180 -2.52 9.78 -10.50
N ALA A 181 -2.79 8.48 -10.64
CA ALA A 181 -4.14 7.94 -10.47
C ALA A 181 -4.68 8.12 -9.06
N GLN A 182 -3.87 7.92 -8.01
CA GLN A 182 -4.28 8.25 -6.63
C GLN A 182 -4.72 9.72 -6.53
N THR A 183 -3.93 10.64 -7.10
CA THR A 183 -4.22 12.07 -7.06
C THR A 183 -5.48 12.41 -7.86
N ALA A 184 -5.66 11.79 -9.03
CA ALA A 184 -6.86 11.91 -9.85
C ALA A 184 -8.12 11.40 -9.11
N VAL A 185 -8.05 10.26 -8.41
CA VAL A 185 -9.15 9.75 -7.58
C VAL A 185 -9.48 10.75 -6.46
N LYS A 186 -8.46 11.26 -5.74
CA LYS A 186 -8.68 12.29 -4.70
C LYS A 186 -9.35 13.55 -5.27
N LYS A 187 -8.99 13.94 -6.49
CA LYS A 187 -9.63 15.05 -7.21
C LYS A 187 -11.11 14.77 -7.48
N THR A 188 -11.49 13.58 -7.94
CA THR A 188 -12.92 13.26 -8.16
C THR A 188 -13.73 13.27 -6.86
N PHE A 189 -13.15 12.82 -5.75
CA PHE A 189 -13.78 12.89 -4.43
C PHE A 189 -13.96 14.34 -3.96
N LEU A 190 -12.93 15.18 -4.13
CA LEU A 190 -13.01 16.61 -3.83
C LEU A 190 -14.09 17.30 -4.68
N ASP A 191 -14.15 17.01 -5.97
CA ASP A 191 -15.16 17.59 -6.87
C ASP A 191 -16.58 17.17 -6.47
N ALA A 192 -16.76 15.91 -6.03
CA ALA A 192 -18.03 15.44 -5.48
C ALA A 192 -18.42 16.21 -4.20
N ALA A 193 -17.47 16.45 -3.30
CA ALA A 193 -17.70 17.23 -2.08
C ALA A 193 -18.08 18.69 -2.38
N ILE A 194 -17.38 19.34 -3.33
CA ILE A 194 -17.69 20.70 -3.80
C ILE A 194 -19.10 20.75 -4.40
N ARG A 195 -19.45 19.78 -5.26
CA ARG A 195 -20.79 19.66 -5.86
C ARG A 195 -21.87 19.52 -4.80
N LYS A 196 -21.66 18.68 -3.77
CA LYS A 196 -22.57 18.50 -2.64
C LYS A 196 -22.74 19.77 -1.79
N CYS A 197 -21.73 20.64 -1.78
CA CYS A 197 -21.79 21.95 -1.13
C CYS A 197 -22.36 23.06 -2.02
N GLY A 198 -23.06 22.72 -3.11
CA GLY A 198 -23.66 23.69 -4.03
C GLY A 198 -22.62 24.48 -4.83
N GLY A 199 -21.45 23.90 -5.10
CA GLY A 199 -20.36 24.55 -5.83
C GLY A 199 -19.46 25.45 -4.97
N ASN A 200 -19.70 25.56 -3.66
CA ASN A 200 -18.84 26.32 -2.77
C ASN A 200 -17.53 25.56 -2.49
N GLU A 201 -16.41 26.07 -3.01
CA GLU A 201 -15.11 25.41 -2.90
C GLU A 201 -14.62 25.27 -1.45
N ASP A 202 -14.74 26.32 -0.64
CA ASP A 202 -14.22 26.31 0.74
C ASP A 202 -14.95 25.27 1.59
N LYS A 203 -16.27 25.25 1.52
CA LYS A 203 -17.11 24.24 2.18
C LYS A 203 -16.79 22.84 1.65
N GLY A 204 -16.62 22.70 0.34
CA GLY A 204 -16.24 21.43 -0.28
C GLY A 204 -14.90 20.90 0.21
N ARG A 205 -13.88 21.77 0.34
CA ARG A 205 -12.56 21.43 0.90
C ARG A 205 -12.66 21.03 2.36
N THR A 206 -13.42 21.77 3.17
CA THR A 206 -13.67 21.40 4.58
C THR A 206 -14.35 20.04 4.69
N LEU A 207 -15.38 19.79 3.87
CA LEU A 207 -16.10 18.52 3.84
C LEU A 207 -15.19 17.37 3.42
N TYR A 208 -14.41 17.55 2.36
CA TYR A 208 -13.46 16.55 1.88
C TYR A 208 -12.33 16.27 2.88
N ALA A 209 -11.82 17.31 3.57
CA ALA A 209 -10.81 17.12 4.60
C ALA A 209 -11.33 16.25 5.77
N ALA A 210 -12.62 16.37 6.11
CA ALA A 210 -13.25 15.60 7.17
C ALA A 210 -13.62 14.17 6.74
N TYR A 211 -14.14 13.98 5.52
CA TYR A 211 -14.77 12.71 5.10
C TYR A 211 -14.15 12.04 3.87
N GLY A 212 -13.14 12.62 3.23
CA GLY A 212 -12.53 12.14 1.99
C GLY A 212 -11.62 10.90 2.13
N SER A 213 -11.87 10.09 3.17
CA SER A 213 -11.23 8.79 3.38
C SER A 213 -9.69 8.79 3.34
N ASN A 214 -9.06 9.90 3.74
CA ASN A 214 -7.61 10.09 3.63
C ASN A 214 -6.79 9.01 4.36
N GLY A 215 -7.32 8.45 5.45
CA GLY A 215 -6.68 7.36 6.21
C GLY A 215 -6.60 6.01 5.49
N GLN A 216 -7.42 5.78 4.46
CA GLN A 216 -7.46 4.51 3.75
C GLN A 216 -6.27 4.32 2.80
N TRP A 217 -5.62 5.43 2.40
CA TRP A 217 -4.49 5.42 1.48
C TRP A 217 -3.18 4.88 2.08
N GLY A 218 -3.13 4.61 3.39
CA GLY A 218 -1.89 4.20 4.06
C GLY A 218 -1.24 2.95 3.46
N LEU A 219 -2.01 1.94 3.05
CA LEU A 219 -1.46 0.75 2.41
C LEU A 219 -0.91 1.04 1.02
N PHE A 220 -1.63 1.86 0.24
CA PHE A 220 -1.20 2.28 -1.09
C PHE A 220 0.10 3.08 -1.02
N GLU A 221 0.18 4.08 -0.12
CA GLU A 221 1.38 4.92 0.04
C GLU A 221 2.57 4.12 0.57
N ARG A 222 2.33 3.05 1.34
CA ARG A 222 3.38 2.11 1.74
C ARG A 222 3.94 1.31 0.55
N GLN A 223 3.11 1.01 -0.46
CA GLN A 223 3.52 0.36 -1.71
C GLN A 223 4.15 1.39 -2.67
N PHE A 224 5.40 1.72 -2.41
CA PHE A 224 6.19 2.67 -3.19
C PHE A 224 7.60 2.13 -3.44
N GLY A 225 8.14 2.32 -4.64
CA GLY A 225 9.37 1.70 -5.12
C GLY A 225 9.13 0.62 -6.17
N ARG A 226 8.18 0.82 -7.09
CA ARG A 226 7.97 -0.06 -8.24
C ARG A 226 9.10 0.13 -9.25
N SER A 227 9.48 -0.95 -9.93
CA SER A 227 10.50 -0.91 -10.98
C SER A 227 9.87 -0.69 -12.35
N ASP A 228 10.55 0.09 -13.19
CA ASP A 228 10.13 0.29 -14.57
C ASP A 228 10.46 -0.94 -15.44
N SER A 229 9.50 -1.38 -16.24
CA SER A 229 9.76 -2.35 -17.32
C SER A 229 10.56 -1.68 -18.45
N PRO A 230 11.61 -2.32 -18.98
CA PRO A 230 12.32 -1.84 -20.16
C PRO A 230 11.54 -2.11 -21.46
N ASP A 231 10.66 -3.10 -21.45
CA ASP A 231 9.96 -3.62 -22.62
C ASP A 231 8.43 -3.44 -22.48
N PRO A 232 7.69 -3.30 -23.59
CA PRO A 232 6.24 -3.24 -23.57
C PRO A 232 5.67 -4.58 -23.09
N ASP A 233 4.58 -4.53 -22.33
CA ASP A 233 3.93 -5.73 -21.85
C ASP A 233 3.24 -6.47 -23.01
N PRO A 234 3.02 -7.80 -22.90
CA PRO A 234 2.46 -8.58 -24.00
C PRO A 234 1.06 -8.12 -24.43
N GLU A 235 0.82 -8.15 -25.75
CA GLU A 235 -0.44 -7.73 -26.39
C GLU A 235 -1.63 -8.63 -26.06
N GLY A 236 -2.83 -8.12 -26.31
CA GLY A 236 -4.07 -8.90 -26.23
C GLY A 236 -4.54 -9.25 -24.81
N ARG A 237 -3.96 -8.60 -23.78
CA ARG A 237 -4.31 -8.84 -22.38
C ARG A 237 -5.36 -7.90 -21.82
N ILE A 238 -5.69 -6.82 -22.52
CA ILE A 238 -6.60 -5.76 -22.09
C ILE A 238 -7.71 -5.61 -23.14
N PRO A 239 -8.98 -5.57 -22.74
CA PRO A 239 -10.07 -5.27 -23.68
C PRO A 239 -10.14 -3.75 -23.98
N GLN A 240 -10.63 -3.38 -25.16
CA GLN A 240 -11.02 -1.99 -25.44
C GLN A 240 -12.29 -1.67 -24.63
N TRP A 241 -12.14 -1.02 -23.48
CA TRP A 241 -13.21 -0.80 -22.51
C TRP A 241 -14.48 -0.14 -23.07
N ASP A 242 -14.35 0.74 -24.06
CA ASP A 242 -15.44 1.42 -24.75
C ASP A 242 -16.26 0.51 -25.66
N LYS A 243 -15.70 -0.63 -26.08
CA LYS A 243 -16.33 -1.60 -27.00
C LYS A 243 -16.54 -2.97 -26.36
N ALA A 244 -15.97 -3.19 -25.18
CA ALA A 244 -15.99 -4.47 -24.50
C ALA A 244 -17.40 -4.78 -23.97
N SER A 245 -17.79 -6.05 -24.05
CA SER A 245 -19.00 -6.50 -23.34
C SER A 245 -18.74 -6.50 -21.83
N VAL A 246 -19.80 -6.38 -21.02
CA VAL A 246 -19.68 -6.50 -19.55
C VAL A 246 -19.08 -7.85 -19.16
N GLN A 247 -19.35 -8.91 -19.94
CA GLN A 247 -18.76 -10.23 -19.72
C GLN A 247 -17.24 -10.23 -19.94
N ASP A 248 -16.73 -9.55 -20.97
CA ASP A 248 -15.29 -9.43 -21.21
C ASP A 248 -14.61 -8.64 -20.09
N MET A 249 -15.25 -7.57 -19.60
CA MET A 249 -14.77 -6.82 -18.44
C MET A 249 -14.71 -7.69 -17.18
N LYS A 250 -15.77 -8.46 -16.88
CA LYS A 250 -15.79 -9.41 -15.75
C LYS A 250 -14.70 -10.46 -15.88
N ASN A 251 -14.50 -11.01 -17.09
CA ASN A 251 -13.47 -12.02 -17.36
C ASN A 251 -12.08 -11.43 -17.11
N LYS A 252 -11.82 -10.20 -17.57
CA LYS A 252 -10.54 -9.51 -17.34
C LYS A 252 -10.27 -9.29 -15.85
N PHE A 253 -11.24 -8.76 -15.10
CA PHE A 253 -11.10 -8.55 -13.65
C PHE A 253 -10.90 -9.88 -12.92
N SER A 254 -11.64 -10.93 -13.29
CA SER A 254 -11.47 -12.28 -12.73
C SER A 254 -10.08 -12.86 -13.00
N ALA A 255 -9.54 -12.66 -14.21
CA ALA A 255 -8.22 -13.18 -14.60
C ALA A 255 -7.08 -12.61 -13.75
N ILE A 256 -7.22 -11.39 -13.25
CA ILE A 256 -6.24 -10.75 -12.36
C ILE A 256 -6.55 -10.91 -10.86
N GLY A 257 -7.54 -11.76 -10.52
CA GLY A 257 -7.91 -12.05 -9.13
C GLY A 257 -8.85 -11.02 -8.48
N LEU A 258 -9.48 -10.17 -9.28
CA LEU A 258 -10.57 -9.28 -8.86
C LEU A 258 -11.92 -9.89 -9.22
N GLY A 259 -13.02 -9.17 -8.98
CA GLY A 259 -14.36 -9.65 -9.32
C GLY A 259 -15.35 -8.52 -9.63
N PRO A 260 -16.65 -8.87 -9.73
CA PRO A 260 -17.73 -7.93 -10.07
C PRO A 260 -17.79 -6.69 -9.17
N ARG A 261 -17.43 -6.84 -7.88
CA ARG A 261 -17.37 -5.72 -6.93
C ARG A 261 -16.33 -4.68 -7.36
N GLN A 262 -15.10 -5.12 -7.65
CA GLN A 262 -14.03 -4.21 -8.07
C GLN A 262 -14.29 -3.60 -9.43
N LEU A 263 -14.90 -4.37 -10.35
CA LEU A 263 -15.35 -3.84 -11.63
C LEU A 263 -16.34 -2.67 -11.44
N ALA A 264 -17.32 -2.82 -10.53
CA ALA A 264 -18.29 -1.77 -10.24
C ALA A 264 -17.68 -0.55 -9.53
N VAL A 265 -16.83 -0.73 -8.53
CA VAL A 265 -16.25 0.40 -7.78
C VAL A 265 -15.27 1.21 -8.62
N MET A 266 -14.58 0.56 -9.57
CA MET A 266 -13.63 1.19 -10.49
C MET A 266 -14.31 1.73 -11.76
N SER A 267 -15.62 1.98 -11.77
CA SER A 267 -16.36 2.44 -12.95
C SER A 267 -15.76 3.71 -13.58
N ALA A 268 -15.24 4.64 -12.76
CA ALA A 268 -14.58 5.87 -13.23
C ALA A 268 -13.25 5.62 -14.00
N PHE A 269 -12.67 4.42 -13.94
CA PHE A 269 -11.42 4.09 -14.64
C PHE A 269 -11.67 3.55 -16.06
N LEU A 270 -12.90 3.14 -16.38
CA LEU A 270 -13.22 2.45 -17.63
C LEU A 270 -13.56 3.43 -18.77
N GLY A 271 -14.01 4.63 -18.44
CA GLY A 271 -14.43 5.64 -19.42
C GLY A 271 -14.57 7.04 -18.83
N PRO A 272 -14.72 8.07 -19.68
CA PRO A 272 -14.85 9.47 -19.25
C PRO A 272 -16.18 9.78 -18.56
N ASP A 273 -17.26 9.09 -18.94
CA ASP A 273 -18.56 9.21 -18.28
C ASP A 273 -18.81 7.98 -17.38
N GLN A 274 -18.73 8.22 -16.07
CA GLN A 274 -18.97 7.20 -15.06
C GLN A 274 -20.42 6.70 -15.07
N LEU A 275 -21.40 7.57 -15.34
CA LEU A 275 -22.82 7.22 -15.31
C LEU A 275 -23.18 6.34 -16.52
N GLU A 276 -22.66 6.67 -17.69
CA GLU A 276 -22.81 5.83 -18.90
C GLU A 276 -22.20 4.44 -18.67
N THR A 277 -20.97 4.41 -18.13
CA THR A 277 -20.27 3.17 -17.78
C THR A 277 -21.10 2.33 -16.80
N GLU A 278 -21.63 2.93 -15.74
CA GLU A 278 -22.42 2.22 -14.75
C GLU A 278 -23.76 1.74 -15.29
N THR A 279 -24.37 2.48 -16.21
CA THR A 279 -25.60 2.06 -16.89
C THR A 279 -25.35 0.80 -17.70
N LEU A 280 -24.21 0.71 -18.40
CA LEU A 280 -23.78 -0.50 -19.08
C LEU A 280 -23.52 -1.64 -18.08
N LEU A 281 -22.73 -1.40 -17.03
CA LEU A 281 -22.40 -2.41 -16.02
C LEU A 281 -23.65 -2.96 -15.29
N ALA A 282 -24.67 -2.12 -15.09
CA ALA A 282 -25.93 -2.49 -14.45
C ALA A 282 -26.77 -3.47 -15.29
N SER A 283 -26.46 -3.68 -16.58
CA SER A 283 -27.16 -4.68 -17.39
C SER A 283 -26.81 -6.12 -16.99
N ASP A 284 -25.68 -6.33 -16.29
CA ASP A 284 -25.23 -7.64 -15.82
C ASP A 284 -25.68 -7.92 -14.38
N LYS A 285 -26.27 -9.10 -14.15
CA LYS A 285 -26.87 -9.49 -12.86
C LYS A 285 -25.86 -9.59 -11.72
N ASP A 286 -24.60 -9.92 -12.01
CA ASP A 286 -23.56 -10.10 -10.99
C ASP A 286 -22.96 -8.75 -10.56
N VAL A 287 -22.97 -7.77 -11.47
CA VAL A 287 -22.38 -6.45 -11.28
C VAL A 287 -23.41 -5.46 -10.73
N LEU A 288 -24.68 -5.57 -11.14
CA LEU A 288 -25.78 -4.70 -10.75
C LEU A 288 -25.88 -4.41 -9.23
N PRO A 289 -25.82 -5.39 -8.32
CA PRO A 289 -25.94 -5.12 -6.88
C PRO A 289 -24.83 -4.21 -6.35
N TRP A 290 -23.63 -4.31 -6.91
CA TRP A 290 -22.48 -3.48 -6.54
C TRP A 290 -22.61 -2.07 -7.10
N VAL A 291 -23.02 -1.92 -8.37
CA VAL A 291 -23.30 -0.61 -8.97
C VAL A 291 -24.32 0.16 -8.14
N GLN A 292 -25.45 -0.48 -7.82
CA GLN A 292 -26.49 0.15 -7.00
C GLN A 292 -26.01 0.48 -5.58
N LYS A 293 -25.16 -0.38 -4.98
CA LYS A 293 -24.54 -0.10 -3.68
C LYS A 293 -23.72 1.20 -3.74
N TYR A 294 -22.85 1.32 -4.74
CA TYR A 294 -21.94 2.45 -4.87
C TYR A 294 -22.67 3.74 -5.28
N GLN A 295 -23.73 3.65 -6.09
CA GLN A 295 -24.62 4.78 -6.38
C GLN A 295 -25.28 5.32 -5.11
N ARG A 296 -25.92 4.44 -4.31
CA ARG A 296 -26.49 4.83 -3.01
C ARG A 296 -25.46 5.44 -2.08
N SER A 297 -24.24 4.89 -2.05
CA SER A 297 -23.14 5.47 -1.27
C SER A 297 -22.84 6.90 -1.74
N ARG A 298 -22.67 7.13 -3.05
CA ARG A 298 -22.36 8.47 -3.58
C ARG A 298 -23.45 9.51 -3.37
N GLU A 299 -24.71 9.10 -3.24
CA GLU A 299 -25.84 9.96 -2.85
C GLU A 299 -25.72 10.46 -1.41
N THR A 300 -25.11 9.68 -0.49
CA THR A 300 -24.83 10.16 0.87
C THR A 300 -23.79 11.28 0.87
N VAL A 301 -23.78 12.13 1.89
CA VAL A 301 -22.81 13.24 1.99
C VAL A 301 -21.37 12.73 1.95
N SER A 302 -21.01 11.78 2.81
CA SER A 302 -19.63 11.29 2.96
C SER A 302 -19.20 10.22 1.95
N GLN A 303 -20.14 9.56 1.27
CA GLN A 303 -19.87 8.55 0.23
C GLN A 303 -18.83 7.46 0.58
N THR A 304 -18.71 7.17 1.88
CA THR A 304 -17.62 6.39 2.47
C THR A 304 -17.48 5.00 1.86
N ASP A 305 -18.59 4.29 1.65
CA ASP A 305 -18.58 2.93 1.09
C ASP A 305 -18.04 2.87 -0.35
N TYR A 306 -18.06 4.00 -1.08
CA TYR A 306 -17.51 4.08 -2.44
C TYR A 306 -16.04 4.50 -2.43
N GLU A 307 -15.61 5.29 -1.44
CA GLU A 307 -14.23 5.78 -1.31
C GLU A 307 -13.26 4.78 -0.64
N VAL A 308 -13.78 3.79 0.11
CA VAL A 308 -13.00 2.88 0.98
C VAL A 308 -12.68 1.52 0.33
#